data_AF-A0A1G2YUZ2-F1
#
_entry.id   AF-A0A1G2YUZ2-F1
#
_cell.length_a   1.000
_cell.length_b   1.000
_cell.length_c   1.000
_cell.angle_alpha   90.00
_cell.angle_beta   90.00
_cell.angle_gamma   90.00
#
_symmetry.space_group_name_H-M   'P 1'
#
loop_
_entity.id
_entity.type
_entity.pdbx_description
1 polymer ?
#
loop_
_entity_poly.entity_id
_entity_poly.type
_entity_poly.pdbx_seq_one_letter_code
_entity_poly.pdbx_strand_id
1 'polypeptide(L)'
;MESKNKCKKVEFSTILWSVLVVALCAAPASRAGFVNDSGPINAPPSDEYYWVTTGVTVDLYASGSYDVYIDDNGTVNFQAGSSADNVSAYIGSQLNMYGGTVSDTISAQGGVGITIYGTYESMVSSPIGAGHYDSVTNQVVVDDGTNGWNGDLTFTYEGESAPTTLTFSTSSNIQFGSTGGENHAPTAYAGEDVIIYTSEQGVTVLEGTATDEDGDALTYRWLKGTIELKPSTDVPLDGIVTLELSSVDQIYLPGVYSELHTLTLEVSDGPLLSTDLMDLSVFNMPPSAAANPPSMTVGIGDSISIGAEVADFDGDLLAYEWRKGAIVLESGTVASQAGGDPVSIASPTGTGGTAPFELGLNVLVIAVNDGVNSGEVSETVTVQVSDTEAPTLAPTASEIMLWPPNNTLRPVTIQANAEDNSGGPITLDVQVTSNEADEDDWVIDSVDNATGEIQLKLRADRSGSGDGRIYTVTITATDEANNSSAAIVEIRVSHNKRKN
;
A
#
# COMPACT_ATOMS: atom_id res chain seq x y z
N MET A 1 -29.37 39.29 -34.67
CA MET A 1 -30.10 39.82 -35.83
C MET A 1 -30.34 38.64 -36.76
N GLU A 2 -31.56 38.14 -36.83
CA GLU A 2 -32.53 38.43 -37.91
C GLU A 2 -32.22 37.70 -39.24
N SER A 3 -33.16 37.12 -39.98
CA SER A 3 -34.51 36.65 -39.61
C SER A 3 -35.05 35.71 -40.71
N LYS A 4 -36.07 34.92 -40.39
CA LYS A 4 -37.15 34.46 -41.30
C LYS A 4 -36.78 33.62 -42.56
N ASN A 5 -37.08 32.33 -42.43
CA ASN A 5 -38.24 31.66 -43.05
C ASN A 5 -38.53 31.78 -44.58
N LYS A 6 -38.77 30.58 -45.16
CA LYS A 6 -39.71 30.25 -46.27
C LYS A 6 -39.31 30.72 -47.68
N CYS A 7 -39.76 30.09 -48.77
CA CYS A 7 -40.20 28.71 -49.07
C CYS A 7 -40.42 28.65 -50.61
N LYS A 8 -40.22 27.52 -51.29
CA LYS A 8 -40.74 27.31 -52.65
C LYS A 8 -41.48 25.99 -52.76
N LYS A 9 -42.67 26.07 -53.37
CA LYS A 9 -43.74 25.07 -53.37
C LYS A 9 -43.96 24.58 -54.81
N VAL A 10 -44.35 23.32 -54.96
CA VAL A 10 -44.92 22.73 -56.19
C VAL A 10 -46.19 22.00 -55.72
N GLU A 11 -47.36 22.64 -55.81
CA GLU A 11 -48.35 22.44 -56.89
C GLU A 11 -49.00 21.04 -56.79
N PHE A 12 -50.04 20.84 -55.96
CA PHE A 12 -51.48 21.12 -56.18
C PHE A 12 -52.21 20.18 -57.16
N SER A 13 -53.18 19.43 -56.62
CA SER A 13 -54.40 18.98 -57.31
C SER A 13 -55.39 18.39 -56.29
N THR A 14 -56.70 18.67 -56.23
CA THR A 14 -57.48 19.84 -56.67
C THR A 14 -58.82 19.88 -55.89
N ILE A 15 -59.16 21.04 -55.28
CA ILE A 15 -60.45 21.80 -55.35
C ILE A 15 -61.78 21.11 -54.89
N LEU A 16 -62.88 21.73 -54.39
CA LEU A 16 -63.32 23.04 -53.83
C LEU A 16 -64.15 22.69 -52.55
N TRP A 17 -64.93 23.52 -51.81
CA TRP A 17 -65.32 24.94 -51.78
C TRP A 17 -65.70 25.27 -50.31
N SER A 18 -65.52 26.50 -49.84
CA SER A 18 -66.14 27.06 -48.63
C SER A 18 -67.52 27.70 -48.95
N VAL A 19 -68.42 27.89 -47.97
CA VAL A 19 -69.19 29.15 -47.72
C VAL A 19 -70.15 29.08 -46.51
N LEU A 20 -69.87 29.98 -45.58
CA LEU A 20 -70.66 30.80 -44.63
C LEU A 20 -72.22 30.78 -44.54
N VAL A 21 -72.69 31.14 -43.32
CA VAL A 21 -73.99 31.71 -42.84
C VAL A 21 -75.23 30.79 -42.65
N VAL A 22 -75.65 30.59 -41.38
CA VAL A 22 -76.85 31.15 -40.69
C VAL A 22 -77.09 30.36 -39.39
N ALA A 23 -77.43 31.05 -38.30
CA ALA A 23 -77.71 30.45 -36.99
C ALA A 23 -79.12 29.85 -36.88
N LEU A 24 -79.24 28.73 -36.17
CA LEU A 24 -80.47 28.29 -35.49
C LEU A 24 -80.10 27.47 -34.25
N CYS A 25 -80.81 27.70 -33.15
CA CYS A 25 -80.45 27.21 -31.82
C CYS A 25 -80.74 25.71 -31.63
N ALA A 26 -79.79 24.98 -31.03
CA ALA A 26 -80.04 24.00 -29.98
C ALA A 26 -78.71 23.60 -29.28
N ALA A 27 -78.69 23.68 -27.95
CA ALA A 27 -77.79 22.92 -27.07
C ALA A 27 -78.66 21.96 -26.23
N PRO A 28 -78.12 20.99 -25.46
CA PRO A 28 -76.72 20.54 -25.30
C PRO A 28 -76.56 19.09 -25.88
N ALA A 29 -75.50 18.29 -25.69
CA ALA A 29 -74.41 18.31 -24.71
C ALA A 29 -73.07 17.76 -25.26
N SER A 30 -72.03 17.91 -24.44
CA SER A 30 -70.61 17.68 -24.70
C SER A 30 -70.20 16.23 -24.97
N ARG A 31 -69.27 16.07 -25.91
CA ARG A 31 -68.20 15.04 -25.90
C ARG A 31 -67.03 15.56 -26.71
N ALA A 32 -66.17 16.37 -26.09
CA ALA A 32 -64.89 16.78 -26.66
C ALA A 32 -63.86 15.72 -26.29
N GLY A 33 -63.48 14.88 -27.25
CA GLY A 33 -62.27 14.07 -27.12
C GLY A 33 -61.06 14.91 -27.51
N PHE A 34 -59.99 14.83 -26.73
CA PHE A 34 -58.67 15.35 -27.11
C PHE A 34 -57.71 14.20 -27.38
N VAL A 35 -56.84 14.40 -28.36
CA VAL A 35 -55.81 13.45 -28.79
C VAL A 35 -54.44 14.09 -28.52
N ASN A 36 -53.56 13.29 -27.91
CA ASN A 36 -52.10 13.41 -27.79
C ASN A 36 -51.42 14.61 -28.50
N ASP A 37 -50.67 15.41 -27.72
CA ASP A 37 -49.40 15.97 -28.18
C ASP A 37 -48.37 15.90 -27.04
N SER A 38 -47.12 15.56 -27.34
CA SER A 38 -46.15 15.03 -26.38
C SER A 38 -45.40 16.13 -25.60
N GLY A 39 -46.07 16.74 -24.63
CA GLY A 39 -45.47 17.70 -23.68
C GLY A 39 -46.17 17.69 -22.31
N PRO A 40 -45.53 18.24 -21.25
CA PRO A 40 -46.09 18.24 -19.91
C PRO A 40 -47.36 19.10 -19.84
N ILE A 41 -48.46 18.49 -19.39
CA ILE A 41 -49.77 19.16 -19.27
C ILE A 41 -49.82 19.92 -17.94
N ASN A 42 -49.59 21.24 -17.99
CA ASN A 42 -49.94 22.14 -16.88
C ASN A 42 -51.44 22.46 -16.96
N ALA A 43 -52.26 21.76 -16.15
CA ALA A 43 -53.71 21.89 -16.16
C ALA A 43 -54.23 23.17 -15.46
N PRO A 44 -55.33 23.79 -15.93
CA PRO A 44 -56.07 24.83 -15.21
C PRO A 44 -57.01 24.24 -14.13
N PRO A 45 -57.55 25.04 -13.18
CA PRO A 45 -58.15 24.51 -11.95
C PRO A 45 -59.65 24.13 -12.03
N SER A 46 -59.97 23.10 -11.23
CA SER A 46 -61.28 22.62 -10.72
C SER A 46 -62.34 22.09 -11.71
N ASP A 47 -62.79 20.86 -11.42
CA ASP A 47 -64.03 20.19 -11.86
C ASP A 47 -64.07 19.61 -13.31
N GLU A 48 -62.99 18.99 -13.79
CA GLU A 48 -63.01 18.16 -15.02
C GLU A 48 -62.44 16.73 -14.83
N TYR A 49 -63.03 15.79 -15.58
CA TYR A 49 -62.71 14.36 -15.60
C TYR A 49 -61.62 14.03 -16.62
N TYR A 50 -60.62 13.23 -16.24
CA TYR A 50 -59.55 12.78 -17.13
C TYR A 50 -59.78 11.36 -17.63
N TRP A 51 -59.68 11.14 -18.94
CA TRP A 51 -59.80 9.83 -19.57
C TRP A 51 -58.50 9.48 -20.31
N VAL A 52 -57.86 8.40 -19.89
CA VAL A 52 -56.63 7.84 -20.47
C VAL A 52 -57.00 6.56 -21.22
N THR A 53 -56.57 6.44 -22.47
CA THR A 53 -57.02 5.39 -23.41
C THR A 53 -55.84 4.59 -23.97
N THR A 54 -56.12 3.58 -24.80
CA THR A 54 -55.12 2.62 -25.34
C THR A 54 -53.79 3.25 -25.76
N GLY A 55 -52.70 2.77 -25.17
CA GLY A 55 -51.35 3.16 -25.57
C GLY A 55 -51.01 4.64 -25.31
N VAL A 56 -51.81 5.33 -24.49
CA VAL A 56 -51.49 6.65 -23.95
C VAL A 56 -50.88 6.47 -22.56
N THR A 57 -49.69 7.03 -22.37
CA THR A 57 -49.05 7.17 -21.06
C THR A 57 -49.22 8.61 -20.58
N VAL A 58 -49.64 8.80 -19.33
CA VAL A 58 -49.79 10.13 -18.70
C VAL A 58 -48.97 10.20 -17.42
N ASP A 59 -47.98 11.09 -17.39
CA ASP A 59 -47.21 11.43 -16.19
C ASP A 59 -47.84 12.63 -15.46
N LEU A 60 -48.25 12.42 -14.21
CA LEU A 60 -48.86 13.44 -13.35
C LEU A 60 -47.82 14.02 -12.38
N TYR A 61 -47.59 15.32 -12.45
CA TYR A 61 -46.59 16.06 -11.65
C TYR A 61 -47.21 17.13 -10.72
N ALA A 62 -48.54 17.21 -10.62
CA ALA A 62 -49.23 18.28 -9.91
C ALA A 62 -50.38 17.74 -9.02
N SER A 63 -50.66 18.47 -7.95
CA SER A 63 -51.77 18.20 -7.02
C SER A 63 -53.03 18.96 -7.40
N GLY A 64 -54.18 18.30 -7.34
CA GLY A 64 -55.48 18.94 -7.55
C GLY A 64 -56.65 17.99 -7.30
N SER A 65 -57.86 18.56 -7.19
CA SER A 65 -59.10 17.78 -7.14
C SER A 65 -59.55 17.41 -8.54
N TYR A 66 -59.26 16.17 -8.93
CA TYR A 66 -59.63 15.60 -10.21
C TYR A 66 -59.80 14.08 -10.13
N ASP A 67 -60.71 13.56 -10.97
CA ASP A 67 -60.99 12.13 -11.11
C ASP A 67 -60.33 11.59 -12.40
N VAL A 68 -59.62 10.47 -12.28
CA VAL A 68 -58.87 9.83 -13.37
C VAL A 68 -59.51 8.49 -13.76
N TYR A 69 -59.82 8.32 -15.04
CA TYR A 69 -60.35 7.09 -15.63
C TYR A 69 -59.32 6.53 -16.63
N ILE A 70 -58.90 5.28 -16.46
CA ILE A 70 -57.86 4.61 -17.27
C ILE A 70 -58.49 3.40 -17.95
N ASP A 71 -58.70 3.48 -19.27
CA ASP A 71 -59.44 2.51 -20.06
C ASP A 71 -58.60 1.94 -21.22
N ASP A 72 -59.08 0.84 -21.82
CA ASP A 72 -58.55 0.19 -23.03
C ASP A 72 -57.02 -0.02 -23.10
N ASN A 73 -56.32 -0.35 -22.00
CA ASN A 73 -54.84 -0.41 -21.91
C ASN A 73 -54.10 0.95 -21.96
N GLY A 74 -54.64 1.98 -21.29
CA GLY A 74 -53.90 3.20 -20.96
C GLY A 74 -52.93 3.03 -19.76
N THR A 75 -51.99 3.95 -19.59
CA THR A 75 -51.04 3.97 -18.47
C THR A 75 -51.02 5.33 -17.77
N VAL A 76 -51.04 5.35 -16.43
CA VAL A 76 -50.87 6.60 -15.64
C VAL A 76 -49.75 6.44 -14.63
N ASN A 77 -48.86 7.42 -14.56
CA ASN A 77 -47.73 7.48 -13.64
C ASN A 77 -47.89 8.69 -12.71
N PHE A 78 -48.13 8.44 -11.42
CA PHE A 78 -48.16 9.49 -10.38
C PHE A 78 -46.76 9.77 -9.88
N GLN A 79 -46.24 10.97 -10.13
CA GLN A 79 -44.88 11.36 -9.75
C GLN A 79 -44.89 12.01 -8.35
N ALA A 80 -43.73 12.09 -7.69
CA ALA A 80 -43.60 12.61 -6.32
C ALA A 80 -44.27 13.98 -6.14
N GLY A 81 -45.21 14.08 -5.19
CA GLY A 81 -45.96 15.31 -4.88
C GLY A 81 -47.18 15.59 -5.79
N SER A 82 -47.50 14.70 -6.74
CA SER A 82 -48.79 14.72 -7.44
C SER A 82 -49.93 14.16 -6.59
N SER A 83 -51.16 14.62 -6.83
CA SER A 83 -52.35 14.06 -6.16
C SER A 83 -53.61 14.14 -7.02
N ALA A 84 -54.47 13.11 -6.92
CA ALA A 84 -55.82 13.05 -7.49
C ALA A 84 -56.83 12.59 -6.41
N ASP A 85 -58.13 12.82 -6.62
CA ASP A 85 -59.14 12.43 -5.63
C ASP A 85 -59.62 10.99 -5.83
N ASN A 86 -60.11 10.64 -7.03
CA ASN A 86 -60.47 9.26 -7.38
C ASN A 86 -59.74 8.76 -8.63
N VAL A 87 -59.44 7.45 -8.66
CA VAL A 87 -58.86 6.75 -9.82
C VAL A 87 -59.71 5.51 -10.13
N SER A 88 -60.09 5.32 -11.39
CA SER A 88 -60.83 4.15 -11.88
C SER A 88 -60.09 3.52 -13.06
N ALA A 89 -59.62 2.28 -12.91
CA ALA A 89 -58.83 1.55 -13.90
C ALA A 89 -59.58 0.32 -14.43
N TYR A 90 -59.57 0.13 -15.75
CA TYR A 90 -60.25 -0.97 -16.45
C TYR A 90 -59.26 -1.97 -17.07
N ILE A 91 -59.76 -3.15 -17.45
CA ILE A 91 -58.98 -4.32 -17.90
C ILE A 91 -57.80 -3.94 -18.82
N GLY A 92 -56.60 -4.39 -18.47
CA GLY A 92 -55.38 -4.20 -19.27
C GLY A 92 -54.65 -2.87 -19.10
N SER A 93 -55.22 -1.92 -18.33
CA SER A 93 -54.54 -0.67 -17.99
C SER A 93 -53.44 -0.81 -16.94
N GLN A 94 -52.57 0.19 -16.84
CA GLN A 94 -51.50 0.27 -15.84
C GLN A 94 -51.56 1.56 -15.01
N LEU A 95 -51.33 1.43 -13.71
CA LEU A 95 -51.23 2.53 -12.75
C LEU A 95 -49.92 2.40 -11.98
N ASN A 96 -49.03 3.38 -12.12
CA ASN A 96 -47.74 3.43 -11.44
C ASN A 96 -47.70 4.61 -10.47
N MET A 97 -47.14 4.43 -9.27
CA MET A 97 -47.03 5.49 -8.25
C MET A 97 -45.58 5.63 -7.77
N TYR A 98 -44.93 6.75 -8.07
CA TYR A 98 -43.55 7.09 -7.73
C TYR A 98 -43.49 8.20 -6.65
N GLY A 99 -44.29 8.07 -5.59
CA GLY A 99 -44.41 9.05 -4.50
C GLY A 99 -45.58 10.05 -4.60
N GLY A 100 -46.52 9.88 -5.54
CA GLY A 100 -47.79 10.62 -5.55
C GLY A 100 -48.87 10.00 -4.63
N THR A 101 -49.99 10.70 -4.42
CA THR A 101 -51.10 10.26 -3.55
C THR A 101 -52.46 10.22 -4.26
N VAL A 102 -53.37 9.38 -3.78
CA VAL A 102 -54.80 9.42 -4.15
C VAL A 102 -55.62 9.67 -2.87
N SER A 103 -56.47 10.68 -2.87
CA SER A 103 -57.15 11.20 -1.66
C SER A 103 -58.27 10.28 -1.15
N ASP A 104 -59.14 9.82 -2.04
CA ASP A 104 -60.41 9.17 -1.68
C ASP A 104 -60.45 7.69 -2.11
N THR A 105 -60.42 7.40 -3.42
CA THR A 105 -60.71 6.03 -3.91
C THR A 105 -59.84 5.59 -5.09
N ILE A 106 -59.33 4.36 -5.04
CA ILE A 106 -58.86 3.62 -6.23
C ILE A 106 -59.82 2.46 -6.49
N SER A 107 -60.34 2.40 -7.72
CA SER A 107 -61.22 1.33 -8.21
C SER A 107 -60.54 0.64 -9.39
N ALA A 108 -60.44 -0.68 -9.37
CA ALA A 108 -59.81 -1.46 -10.43
C ALA A 108 -60.69 -2.64 -10.86
N GLN A 109 -60.83 -2.85 -12.16
CA GLN A 109 -61.44 -4.06 -12.73
C GLN A 109 -60.36 -5.06 -13.12
N GLY A 110 -60.69 -6.34 -13.27
CA GLY A 110 -59.69 -7.43 -13.34
C GLY A 110 -58.62 -7.25 -14.43
N GLY A 111 -57.39 -7.68 -14.16
CA GLY A 111 -56.28 -7.58 -15.13
C GLY A 111 -55.72 -6.16 -15.34
N VAL A 112 -55.85 -5.28 -14.34
CA VAL A 112 -55.11 -4.01 -14.23
C VAL A 112 -53.77 -4.28 -13.56
N GLY A 113 -52.68 -3.72 -14.08
CA GLY A 113 -51.38 -3.70 -13.39
C GLY A 113 -51.28 -2.46 -12.49
N ILE A 114 -51.07 -2.65 -11.18
CA ILE A 114 -50.81 -1.54 -10.24
C ILE A 114 -49.42 -1.73 -9.64
N THR A 115 -48.56 -0.73 -9.80
CA THR A 115 -47.17 -0.75 -9.30
C THR A 115 -46.92 0.46 -8.42
N ILE A 116 -46.31 0.25 -7.25
CA ILE A 116 -46.01 1.32 -6.29
C ILE A 116 -44.52 1.30 -6.00
N TYR A 117 -43.88 2.45 -6.13
CA TYR A 117 -42.44 2.66 -6.06
C TYR A 117 -42.12 3.67 -4.96
N GLY A 118 -41.32 3.25 -3.97
CA GLY A 118 -40.85 4.10 -2.86
C GLY A 118 -41.43 3.73 -1.49
N THR A 119 -41.03 4.48 -0.46
CA THR A 119 -41.42 4.26 0.94
C THR A 119 -42.65 5.07 1.31
N TYR A 120 -43.69 4.42 1.83
CA TYR A 120 -44.97 5.05 2.22
C TYR A 120 -45.29 4.76 3.69
N GLU A 121 -45.52 5.80 4.51
CA GLU A 121 -45.74 5.65 5.96
C GLU A 121 -47.18 5.22 6.35
N SER A 122 -48.19 5.41 5.49
CA SER A 122 -49.52 4.85 5.72
C SER A 122 -50.37 4.78 4.45
N MET A 123 -51.16 3.71 4.31
CA MET A 123 -52.32 3.65 3.42
C MET A 123 -53.55 3.29 4.28
N VAL A 124 -54.65 4.03 4.11
CA VAL A 124 -55.91 3.80 4.83
C VAL A 124 -57.02 3.66 3.81
N SER A 125 -57.67 2.50 3.76
CA SER A 125 -58.84 2.27 2.91
C SER A 125 -60.12 2.69 3.65
N SER A 126 -60.95 3.50 2.99
CA SER A 126 -62.31 3.84 3.43
C SER A 126 -63.32 3.07 2.56
N PRO A 127 -64.38 2.46 3.11
CA PRO A 127 -65.23 1.55 2.34
C PRO A 127 -66.30 2.27 1.51
N ILE A 128 -66.39 1.92 0.23
CA ILE A 128 -67.57 2.20 -0.60
C ILE A 128 -68.36 0.90 -0.81
N GLY A 129 -69.62 0.90 -0.35
CA GLY A 129 -70.65 -0.05 -0.82
C GLY A 129 -70.83 -1.34 0.00
N ALA A 130 -71.93 -1.41 0.74
CA ALA A 130 -72.58 -2.65 1.18
C ALA A 130 -71.79 -3.63 2.11
N GLY A 131 -70.94 -3.13 3.01
CA GLY A 131 -70.42 -3.88 4.16
C GLY A 131 -70.89 -3.29 5.50
N HIS A 132 -71.20 -4.12 6.50
CA HIS A 132 -71.62 -3.66 7.83
C HIS A 132 -70.39 -3.40 8.72
N TYR A 133 -70.22 -2.17 9.21
CA TYR A 133 -69.15 -1.83 10.17
C TYR A 133 -69.49 -2.37 11.57
N ASP A 134 -68.55 -3.09 12.20
CA ASP A 134 -68.61 -3.46 13.61
C ASP A 134 -67.72 -2.52 14.43
N SER A 135 -68.35 -1.67 15.23
CA SER A 135 -67.69 -0.65 16.05
C SER A 135 -67.03 -1.19 17.32
N VAL A 136 -67.08 -2.51 17.60
CA VAL A 136 -66.43 -3.14 18.75
C VAL A 136 -65.05 -3.71 18.40
N THR A 137 -64.83 -4.15 17.16
CA THR A 137 -63.57 -4.78 16.71
C THR A 137 -62.74 -3.91 15.76
N ASN A 138 -63.32 -2.83 15.21
CA ASN A 138 -62.64 -1.91 14.30
C ASN A 138 -62.11 -2.60 13.02
N GLN A 139 -62.89 -3.54 12.49
CA GLN A 139 -62.58 -4.34 11.30
C GLN A 139 -63.54 -4.06 10.13
N VAL A 140 -63.07 -4.33 8.91
CA VAL A 140 -63.86 -4.28 7.67
C VAL A 140 -64.01 -5.70 7.12
N VAL A 141 -65.22 -6.08 6.73
CA VAL A 141 -65.53 -7.37 6.08
C VAL A 141 -65.81 -7.10 4.60
N VAL A 142 -65.15 -7.86 3.72
CA VAL A 142 -65.47 -7.90 2.28
C VAL A 142 -66.36 -9.12 2.04
N ASP A 143 -67.57 -8.89 1.55
CA ASP A 143 -68.51 -9.95 1.15
C ASP A 143 -68.88 -9.76 -0.34
N ASP A 144 -68.48 -10.73 -1.16
CA ASP A 144 -68.87 -10.86 -2.56
C ASP A 144 -70.09 -11.78 -2.62
N GLY A 145 -71.23 -11.23 -3.04
CA GLY A 145 -72.50 -11.96 -3.10
C GLY A 145 -72.56 -13.11 -4.11
N THR A 146 -71.45 -13.49 -4.76
CA THR A 146 -71.38 -14.48 -5.83
C THR A 146 -70.07 -15.29 -5.86
N ASN A 147 -69.96 -16.30 -4.99
CA ASN A 147 -69.04 -17.47 -5.07
C ASN A 147 -67.99 -17.47 -6.22
N GLY A 148 -66.78 -16.98 -5.94
CA GLY A 148 -65.57 -17.47 -6.60
C GLY A 148 -64.72 -16.42 -7.30
N TRP A 149 -63.88 -15.73 -6.51
CA TRP A 149 -62.70 -15.04 -7.04
C TRP A 149 -61.73 -16.06 -7.64
N ASN A 150 -61.28 -15.81 -8.87
CA ASN A 150 -60.25 -16.59 -9.56
C ASN A 150 -59.52 -15.73 -10.60
N GLY A 151 -58.56 -14.93 -10.14
CA GLY A 151 -57.66 -14.12 -10.95
C GLY A 151 -56.62 -13.47 -10.06
N ASP A 152 -55.36 -13.40 -10.50
CA ASP A 152 -54.25 -13.07 -9.61
C ASP A 152 -54.18 -11.58 -9.22
N LEU A 153 -53.74 -11.32 -7.99
CA LEU A 153 -53.42 -9.97 -7.49
C LEU A 153 -51.92 -9.86 -7.30
N THR A 154 -51.21 -9.41 -8.33
CA THR A 154 -49.75 -9.36 -8.36
C THR A 154 -49.24 -8.08 -7.70
N PHE A 155 -48.37 -8.22 -6.70
CA PHE A 155 -47.56 -7.13 -6.15
C PHE A 155 -46.09 -7.43 -6.45
N THR A 156 -45.42 -6.52 -7.17
CA THR A 156 -43.97 -6.60 -7.39
C THR A 156 -43.27 -5.66 -6.41
N TYR A 157 -42.37 -6.19 -5.59
CA TYR A 157 -41.51 -5.41 -4.70
C TYR A 157 -40.08 -5.48 -5.25
N GLU A 158 -39.48 -4.31 -5.50
CA GLU A 158 -38.05 -4.18 -5.76
C GLU A 158 -37.50 -3.09 -4.82
N GLY A 159 -36.71 -3.50 -3.83
CA GLY A 159 -36.16 -2.62 -2.81
C GLY A 159 -35.11 -3.33 -1.93
N GLU A 160 -34.06 -2.61 -1.55
CA GLU A 160 -32.83 -3.17 -0.99
C GLU A 160 -32.80 -3.22 0.56
N SER A 161 -33.94 -3.31 1.26
CA SER A 161 -33.91 -3.42 2.73
C SER A 161 -35.14 -4.09 3.37
N ALA A 162 -34.86 -5.05 4.26
CA ALA A 162 -35.67 -5.74 5.29
C ALA A 162 -37.22 -5.75 5.16
N PRO A 163 -37.87 -6.92 5.26
CA PRO A 163 -39.28 -7.08 4.90
C PRO A 163 -40.25 -6.29 5.79
N THR A 164 -41.05 -5.42 5.16
CA THR A 164 -42.19 -4.76 5.79
C THR A 164 -43.36 -5.75 5.91
N THR A 165 -43.85 -5.99 7.14
CA THR A 165 -44.94 -6.95 7.38
C THR A 165 -46.27 -6.50 6.77
N LEU A 166 -46.66 -7.11 5.65
CA LEU A 166 -48.03 -7.03 5.11
C LEU A 166 -48.97 -7.94 5.93
N THR A 167 -50.00 -7.36 6.54
CA THR A 167 -50.95 -8.11 7.39
C THR A 167 -52.31 -8.23 6.70
N PHE A 168 -52.69 -9.46 6.33
CA PHE A 168 -54.03 -9.77 5.82
C PHE A 168 -54.74 -10.72 6.81
N SER A 169 -55.97 -10.39 7.21
CA SER A 169 -56.80 -11.25 8.08
C SER A 169 -58.02 -11.77 7.33
N THR A 170 -57.97 -13.03 6.90
CA THR A 170 -59.11 -13.77 6.33
C THR A 170 -59.52 -14.91 7.25
N SER A 171 -60.78 -15.34 7.15
CA SER A 171 -61.33 -16.49 7.91
C SER A 171 -61.10 -17.86 7.25
N SER A 172 -60.26 -17.90 6.22
CA SER A 172 -59.82 -19.10 5.49
C SER A 172 -58.32 -18.99 5.24
N ASN A 173 -57.59 -20.09 5.42
CA ASN A 173 -56.13 -20.14 5.26
C ASN A 173 -55.67 -19.48 3.96
N ILE A 174 -55.04 -18.31 4.05
CA ILE A 174 -54.10 -17.86 3.02
C ILE A 174 -52.90 -18.79 3.15
N GLN A 175 -52.79 -19.77 2.26
CA GLN A 175 -51.47 -20.24 1.92
C GLN A 175 -50.82 -19.13 1.12
N PHE A 176 -49.78 -18.52 1.68
CA PHE A 176 -48.75 -17.89 0.87
C PHE A 176 -48.14 -19.01 0.03
N GLY A 177 -48.68 -19.20 -1.17
CA GLY A 177 -47.89 -19.76 -2.24
C GLY A 177 -46.83 -18.72 -2.55
N SER A 178 -45.65 -18.83 -1.93
CA SER A 178 -44.47 -18.53 -2.74
C SER A 178 -44.62 -19.36 -4.00
N THR A 179 -44.39 -18.75 -5.16
CA THR A 179 -44.01 -19.55 -6.32
C THR A 179 -42.74 -20.26 -5.90
N GLY A 180 -42.88 -21.53 -5.53
CA GLY A 180 -41.74 -22.40 -5.26
C GLY A 180 -40.96 -22.56 -6.55
N GLY A 181 -40.04 -21.63 -6.78
CA GLY A 181 -38.76 -22.02 -7.35
C GLY A 181 -38.22 -23.16 -6.50
N GLU A 182 -37.56 -24.11 -7.15
CA GLU A 182 -36.73 -25.04 -6.41
C GLU A 182 -35.63 -24.19 -5.77
N ASN A 183 -35.47 -24.25 -4.45
CA ASN A 183 -34.37 -23.59 -3.73
C ASN A 183 -33.06 -24.07 -4.37
N HIS A 184 -32.36 -23.16 -5.04
CA HIS A 184 -31.05 -23.41 -5.61
C HIS A 184 -30.03 -23.44 -4.48
N ALA A 185 -28.91 -24.15 -4.67
CA ALA A 185 -27.82 -24.05 -3.70
C ALA A 185 -27.07 -22.73 -3.91
N PRO A 186 -26.58 -22.07 -2.85
CA PRO A 186 -25.74 -20.90 -3.03
C PRO A 186 -24.48 -21.23 -3.84
N THR A 187 -23.82 -20.22 -4.38
CA THR A 187 -22.50 -20.34 -5.00
C THR A 187 -21.46 -19.76 -4.06
N ALA A 188 -20.54 -20.61 -3.60
CA ALA A 188 -19.31 -20.21 -2.93
C ALA A 188 -18.18 -20.06 -3.94
N TYR A 189 -17.31 -19.07 -3.75
CA TYR A 189 -16.02 -18.95 -4.42
C TYR A 189 -14.97 -18.54 -3.39
N ALA A 190 -13.97 -19.39 -3.15
CA ALA A 190 -12.97 -19.19 -2.10
C ALA A 190 -11.84 -18.20 -2.50
N GLY A 191 -11.91 -17.63 -3.71
CA GLY A 191 -10.86 -16.79 -4.25
C GLY A 191 -9.79 -17.60 -5.00
N GLU A 192 -8.79 -16.88 -5.52
CA GLU A 192 -7.61 -17.50 -6.14
C GLU A 192 -6.65 -18.05 -5.06
N ASP A 193 -5.79 -19.00 -5.44
CA ASP A 193 -4.73 -19.51 -4.56
C ASP A 193 -3.78 -18.39 -4.12
N VAL A 194 -3.39 -18.40 -2.84
CA VAL A 194 -2.57 -17.34 -2.22
C VAL A 194 -1.23 -17.88 -1.75
N ILE A 195 -0.17 -17.13 -2.04
CA ILE A 195 1.19 -17.40 -1.55
C ILE A 195 1.61 -16.23 -0.66
N ILE A 196 2.04 -16.54 0.57
CA ILE A 196 2.58 -15.56 1.53
C ILE A 196 3.84 -16.08 2.21
N TYR A 197 4.63 -15.15 2.74
CA TYR A 197 5.60 -15.44 3.80
C TYR A 197 4.93 -15.36 5.17
N THR A 198 5.52 -16.01 6.17
CA THR A 198 5.06 -16.01 7.56
C THR A 198 4.95 -14.60 8.16
N SER A 199 5.83 -13.68 7.75
CA SER A 199 5.80 -12.25 8.12
C SER A 199 4.58 -11.49 7.59
N GLU A 200 3.90 -12.01 6.57
CA GLU A 200 2.71 -11.39 5.96
C GLU A 200 1.40 -11.89 6.60
N GLN A 201 1.39 -13.05 7.28
CA GLN A 201 0.18 -13.65 7.87
C GLN A 201 -0.62 -12.65 8.73
N GLY A 202 0.07 -11.82 9.53
CA GLY A 202 -0.56 -10.83 10.42
C GLY A 202 -1.25 -9.66 9.72
N VAL A 203 -1.09 -9.50 8.39
CA VAL A 203 -1.70 -8.44 7.58
C VAL A 203 -2.49 -8.96 6.38
N THR A 204 -2.41 -10.25 6.06
CA THR A 204 -3.17 -10.87 4.97
C THR A 204 -4.64 -11.05 5.35
N VAL A 205 -5.52 -10.59 4.46
CA VAL A 205 -6.95 -10.89 4.46
C VAL A 205 -7.24 -11.67 3.18
N LEU A 206 -7.82 -12.87 3.31
CA LEU A 206 -8.32 -13.63 2.17
C LEU A 206 -9.74 -13.18 1.85
N GLU A 207 -10.05 -13.02 0.56
CA GLU A 207 -11.36 -12.59 0.06
C GLU A 207 -11.93 -13.69 -0.84
N GLY A 208 -13.11 -14.20 -0.47
CA GLY A 208 -13.97 -15.01 -1.33
C GLY A 208 -15.27 -14.27 -1.64
N THR A 209 -16.13 -14.89 -2.43
CA THR A 209 -17.50 -14.41 -2.68
C THR A 209 -18.56 -15.47 -2.39
N ALA A 210 -19.74 -15.00 -2.00
CA ALA A 210 -20.92 -15.80 -1.75
C ALA A 210 -22.13 -15.14 -2.43
N THR A 211 -22.81 -15.88 -3.30
CA THR A 211 -23.97 -15.39 -4.05
C THR A 211 -25.06 -16.44 -4.08
N ASP A 212 -26.31 -16.03 -4.22
CA ASP A 212 -27.46 -16.92 -4.39
C ASP A 212 -28.39 -16.44 -5.50
N GLU A 213 -29.04 -17.38 -6.21
CA GLU A 213 -29.91 -17.08 -7.35
C GLU A 213 -31.35 -16.74 -6.94
N ASP A 214 -31.80 -17.22 -5.76
CA ASP A 214 -33.14 -16.96 -5.23
C ASP A 214 -33.20 -15.69 -4.35
N GLY A 215 -32.04 -15.19 -3.92
CA GLY A 215 -31.89 -14.00 -3.07
C GLY A 215 -32.01 -14.30 -1.58
N ASP A 216 -31.78 -15.56 -1.17
CA ASP A 216 -31.89 -15.99 0.21
C ASP A 216 -30.78 -15.41 1.12
N ALA A 217 -31.08 -15.34 2.42
CA ALA A 217 -30.15 -14.80 3.40
C ALA A 217 -29.01 -15.80 3.68
N LEU A 218 -27.81 -15.47 3.21
CA LEU A 218 -26.65 -16.36 3.32
C LEU A 218 -25.85 -16.18 4.61
N THR A 219 -25.28 -17.29 5.06
CA THR A 219 -24.23 -17.36 6.08
C THR A 219 -22.99 -18.03 5.49
N TYR A 220 -21.80 -17.70 6.00
CA TYR A 220 -20.54 -18.31 5.58
C TYR A 220 -19.61 -18.61 6.75
N ARG A 221 -18.70 -19.57 6.54
CA ARG A 221 -17.56 -19.84 7.40
C ARG A 221 -16.34 -20.31 6.63
N TRP A 222 -15.19 -20.24 7.28
CA TRP A 222 -13.91 -20.72 6.75
C TRP A 222 -13.37 -21.88 7.57
N LEU A 223 -12.93 -22.94 6.88
CA LEU A 223 -12.51 -24.21 7.47
C LEU A 223 -11.12 -24.63 6.95
N LYS A 224 -10.35 -25.35 7.79
CA LYS A 224 -9.16 -26.13 7.40
C LYS A 224 -9.44 -27.59 7.75
N GLY A 225 -9.93 -28.35 6.77
CA GLY A 225 -10.49 -29.68 7.03
C GLY A 225 -11.73 -29.61 7.92
N THR A 226 -11.64 -30.13 9.15
CA THR A 226 -12.74 -30.05 10.14
C THR A 226 -12.53 -28.97 11.20
N ILE A 227 -11.48 -28.15 11.09
CA ILE A 227 -11.18 -27.05 12.02
C ILE A 227 -11.82 -25.78 11.49
N GLU A 228 -12.64 -25.13 12.30
CA GLU A 228 -13.26 -23.84 11.97
C GLU A 228 -12.26 -22.71 12.24
N LEU A 229 -11.84 -22.01 11.18
CA LEU A 229 -10.94 -20.85 11.25
C LEU A 229 -11.70 -19.55 11.48
N LYS A 230 -12.93 -19.46 10.95
CA LYS A 230 -13.87 -18.37 11.20
C LYS A 230 -15.25 -18.98 11.47
N PRO A 231 -15.94 -18.63 12.57
CA PRO A 231 -17.28 -19.14 12.85
C PRO A 231 -18.31 -18.64 11.83
N SER A 232 -19.42 -19.38 11.72
CA SER A 232 -20.52 -19.02 10.83
C SER A 232 -21.07 -17.62 11.15
N THR A 233 -21.14 -16.77 10.13
CA THR A 233 -21.61 -15.38 10.20
C THR A 233 -22.37 -15.01 8.93
N ASP A 234 -23.24 -14.01 9.01
CA ASP A 234 -24.01 -13.51 7.87
C ASP A 234 -23.09 -12.99 6.76
N VAL A 235 -23.46 -13.24 5.49
CA VAL A 235 -22.80 -12.71 4.29
C VAL A 235 -23.15 -11.22 4.13
N PRO A 236 -22.16 -10.33 3.92
CA PRO A 236 -22.42 -8.91 3.63
C PRO A 236 -23.17 -8.69 2.31
N LEU A 237 -23.84 -7.54 2.17
CA LEU A 237 -24.68 -7.21 0.99
C LEU A 237 -23.92 -7.11 -0.34
N ASP A 238 -22.59 -6.95 -0.32
CA ASP A 238 -21.74 -6.98 -1.51
C ASP A 238 -21.28 -8.40 -1.90
N GLY A 239 -21.67 -9.42 -1.11
CA GLY A 239 -21.29 -10.82 -1.31
C GLY A 239 -19.84 -11.14 -0.96
N ILE A 240 -19.05 -10.18 -0.45
CA ILE A 240 -17.63 -10.37 -0.16
C ILE A 240 -17.47 -10.99 1.23
N VAL A 241 -16.77 -12.12 1.30
CA VAL A 241 -16.64 -12.94 2.52
C VAL A 241 -15.16 -13.14 2.85
N THR A 242 -14.74 -12.74 4.06
CA THR A 242 -13.31 -12.54 4.36
C THR A 242 -12.79 -13.38 5.53
N LEU A 243 -11.51 -13.76 5.44
CA LEU A 243 -10.74 -14.38 6.52
C LEU A 243 -9.48 -13.55 6.84
N GLU A 244 -9.46 -12.92 8.01
CA GLU A 244 -8.28 -12.21 8.52
C GLU A 244 -7.29 -13.22 9.11
N LEU A 245 -6.15 -13.47 8.44
CA LEU A 245 -5.18 -14.48 8.88
C LEU A 245 -4.43 -14.09 10.17
N SER A 246 -4.53 -12.82 10.58
CA SER A 246 -4.10 -12.31 11.89
C SER A 246 -4.88 -12.91 13.08
N SER A 247 -6.10 -13.41 12.83
CA SER A 247 -6.97 -14.01 13.84
C SER A 247 -6.85 -15.54 13.93
N VAL A 248 -6.08 -16.15 13.02
CA VAL A 248 -5.88 -17.60 12.96
C VAL A 248 -4.59 -17.98 13.66
N ASP A 249 -4.69 -18.81 14.70
CA ASP A 249 -3.53 -19.36 15.41
C ASP A 249 -2.53 -19.99 14.42
N GLN A 250 -1.23 -19.75 14.68
CA GLN A 250 -0.10 -19.95 13.75
C GLN A 250 -0.32 -21.09 12.75
N ILE A 251 -0.52 -20.69 11.49
CA ILE A 251 -0.81 -21.60 10.38
C ILE A 251 0.43 -22.41 10.00
N TYR A 252 1.61 -21.86 10.32
CA TYR A 252 2.96 -22.33 10.03
C TYR A 252 3.64 -23.04 11.23
N LEU A 253 4.49 -24.03 10.94
CA LEU A 253 5.35 -24.71 11.92
C LEU A 253 6.83 -24.32 11.72
N PRO A 254 7.54 -23.82 12.76
CA PRO A 254 8.96 -23.50 12.67
C PRO A 254 9.83 -24.68 12.18
N GLY A 255 10.88 -24.39 11.42
CA GLY A 255 11.75 -25.40 10.83
C GLY A 255 11.24 -26.06 9.53
N VAL A 256 10.24 -25.49 8.85
CA VAL A 256 9.62 -26.08 7.64
C VAL A 256 9.66 -25.09 6.48
N TYR A 257 10.39 -25.37 5.39
CA TYR A 257 10.57 -24.38 4.30
C TYR A 257 9.26 -23.79 3.74
N SER A 258 8.21 -24.61 3.62
CA SER A 258 6.87 -24.15 3.25
C SER A 258 5.80 -25.15 3.64
N GLU A 259 4.60 -24.69 4.00
CA GLU A 259 3.42 -25.52 4.17
C GLU A 259 2.29 -25.11 3.20
N LEU A 260 1.49 -26.10 2.79
CA LEU A 260 0.32 -25.93 1.93
C LEU A 260 -0.95 -26.19 2.74
N HIS A 261 -1.93 -25.31 2.65
CA HIS A 261 -3.19 -25.40 3.35
C HIS A 261 -4.36 -25.19 2.40
N THR A 262 -5.02 -26.27 2.03
CA THR A 262 -6.31 -26.21 1.37
C THR A 262 -7.35 -25.75 2.38
N LEU A 263 -7.87 -24.54 2.17
CA LEU A 263 -8.95 -23.94 2.95
C LEU A 263 -10.28 -24.17 2.23
N THR A 264 -11.36 -24.29 3.00
CA THR A 264 -12.72 -24.38 2.47
C THR A 264 -13.52 -23.16 2.89
N LEU A 265 -14.08 -22.44 1.91
CA LEU A 265 -15.19 -21.54 2.13
C LEU A 265 -16.47 -22.37 2.07
N GLU A 266 -17.28 -22.37 3.13
CA GLU A 266 -18.61 -22.98 3.15
C GLU A 266 -19.67 -21.88 3.28
N VAL A 267 -20.69 -21.93 2.42
CA VAL A 267 -21.80 -20.97 2.33
C VAL A 267 -23.13 -21.72 2.46
N SER A 268 -24.08 -21.16 3.22
CA SER A 268 -25.41 -21.74 3.46
C SER A 268 -26.51 -20.68 3.41
N ASP A 269 -27.58 -21.00 2.70
CA ASP A 269 -28.91 -20.37 2.75
C ASP A 269 -29.77 -20.91 3.93
N GLY A 270 -29.28 -21.93 4.64
CA GLY A 270 -29.97 -22.67 5.69
C GLY A 270 -30.31 -24.11 5.28
N PRO A 271 -31.16 -24.35 4.25
CA PRO A 271 -31.49 -25.70 3.79
C PRO A 271 -30.37 -26.43 3.05
N LEU A 272 -29.54 -25.70 2.29
CA LEU A 272 -28.49 -26.20 1.41
C LEU A 272 -27.12 -25.64 1.83
N LEU A 273 -26.09 -26.25 1.23
CA LEU A 273 -24.68 -25.93 1.49
C LEU A 273 -23.93 -25.96 0.17
N SER A 274 -23.01 -25.02 0.03
CA SER A 274 -22.08 -24.89 -1.07
C SER A 274 -20.68 -24.69 -0.53
N THR A 275 -19.68 -25.26 -1.20
CA THR A 275 -18.29 -25.20 -0.75
C THR A 275 -17.36 -24.98 -1.92
N ASP A 276 -16.38 -24.13 -1.73
CA ASP A 276 -15.26 -23.98 -2.65
C ASP A 276 -13.92 -24.07 -1.91
N LEU A 277 -12.86 -24.40 -2.64
CA LEU A 277 -11.51 -24.63 -2.10
C LEU A 277 -10.51 -23.64 -2.68
N MET A 278 -9.61 -23.15 -1.83
CA MET A 278 -8.43 -22.39 -2.24
C MET A 278 -7.20 -22.90 -1.48
N ASP A 279 -6.04 -22.88 -2.15
CA ASP A 279 -4.77 -23.28 -1.55
C ASP A 279 -4.00 -22.06 -1.04
N LEU A 280 -3.77 -22.01 0.28
CA LEU A 280 -2.87 -21.06 0.94
C LEU A 280 -1.49 -21.72 1.13
N SER A 281 -0.48 -21.21 0.42
CA SER A 281 0.92 -21.62 0.61
C SER A 281 1.65 -20.61 1.50
N VAL A 282 2.23 -21.08 2.61
CA VAL A 282 2.99 -20.24 3.56
C VAL A 282 4.46 -20.65 3.51
N PHE A 283 5.37 -19.70 3.30
CA PHE A 283 6.82 -19.91 3.18
C PHE A 283 7.59 -19.29 4.35
N ASN A 284 8.66 -19.96 4.80
CA ASN A 284 9.58 -19.43 5.81
C ASN A 284 10.23 -18.12 5.32
N MET A 285 10.30 -17.13 6.21
CA MET A 285 10.94 -15.86 5.93
C MET A 285 12.47 -16.03 5.97
N PRO A 286 13.21 -15.66 4.91
CA PRO A 286 14.67 -15.72 4.96
C PRO A 286 15.24 -14.86 6.11
N PRO A 287 16.33 -15.28 6.76
CA PRO A 287 16.96 -14.51 7.82
C PRO A 287 17.54 -13.20 7.30
N SER A 288 17.77 -12.27 8.21
CA SER A 288 18.36 -10.96 7.94
C SER A 288 19.62 -10.73 8.77
N ALA A 289 20.49 -9.87 8.24
CA ALA A 289 21.73 -9.43 8.86
C ALA A 289 21.83 -7.90 8.74
N ALA A 290 22.30 -7.26 9.80
CA ALA A 290 22.55 -5.82 9.84
C ALA A 290 23.85 -5.52 10.63
N ALA A 291 24.88 -5.05 9.94
CA ALA A 291 26.17 -4.71 10.53
C ALA A 291 26.17 -3.29 11.10
N ASN A 292 26.74 -3.14 12.30
CA ASN A 292 26.83 -1.88 13.01
C ASN A 292 28.22 -1.68 13.63
N PRO A 293 29.10 -0.84 13.04
CA PRO A 293 28.87 -0.05 11.83
C PRO A 293 29.03 -0.87 10.53
N PRO A 294 28.35 -0.49 9.42
CA PRO A 294 28.52 -1.14 8.11
C PRO A 294 29.84 -0.74 7.41
N SER A 295 30.49 0.32 7.87
CA SER A 295 31.86 0.67 7.48
C SER A 295 32.60 1.39 8.61
N MET A 296 33.92 1.25 8.65
CA MET A 296 34.78 1.97 9.60
C MET A 296 36.14 2.30 8.98
N THR A 297 36.76 3.36 9.48
CA THR A 297 38.15 3.73 9.18
C THR A 297 38.96 3.69 10.46
N VAL A 298 40.14 3.07 10.44
CA VAL A 298 41.04 2.92 11.58
C VAL A 298 42.50 3.19 11.18
N GLY A 299 43.32 3.60 12.14
CA GLY A 299 44.77 3.66 11.99
C GLY A 299 45.44 2.28 12.00
N ILE A 300 46.74 2.25 11.71
CA ILE A 300 47.60 1.12 12.08
C ILE A 300 47.69 1.04 13.61
N GLY A 301 47.63 -0.16 14.18
CA GLY A 301 47.67 -0.38 15.63
C GLY A 301 46.34 -0.17 16.36
N ASP A 302 45.34 0.46 15.74
CA ASP A 302 44.01 0.64 16.32
C ASP A 302 43.25 -0.68 16.47
N SER A 303 42.46 -0.80 17.54
CA SER A 303 41.57 -1.96 17.77
C SER A 303 40.35 -1.93 16.87
N ILE A 304 40.08 -3.04 16.19
CA ILE A 304 38.89 -3.27 15.36
C ILE A 304 37.91 -4.15 16.13
N SER A 305 36.63 -3.77 16.13
CA SER A 305 35.50 -4.58 16.60
C SER A 305 34.26 -4.17 15.83
N ILE A 306 33.55 -5.12 15.22
CA ILE A 306 32.40 -4.87 14.34
C ILE A 306 31.17 -5.54 14.94
N GLY A 307 30.16 -4.76 15.33
CA GLY A 307 28.87 -5.32 15.74
C GLY A 307 28.07 -5.81 14.55
N ALA A 308 27.22 -6.81 14.75
CA ALA A 308 26.08 -7.06 13.89
C ALA A 308 24.92 -7.63 14.69
N GLU A 309 23.74 -7.44 14.14
CA GLU A 309 22.49 -8.03 14.58
C GLU A 309 21.95 -8.91 13.47
N VAL A 310 21.32 -10.02 13.86
CA VAL A 310 20.65 -10.93 12.93
C VAL A 310 19.22 -11.13 13.42
N ALA A 311 18.27 -11.26 12.50
CA ALA A 311 16.88 -11.48 12.83
C ALA A 311 16.26 -12.48 11.86
N ASP A 312 15.28 -13.23 12.35
CA ASP A 312 14.49 -14.15 11.57
C ASP A 312 13.07 -14.13 12.14
N PHE A 313 12.06 -14.17 11.27
CA PHE A 313 10.67 -13.98 11.69
C PHE A 313 10.09 -15.23 12.35
N ASP A 314 10.64 -16.40 12.03
CA ASP A 314 10.03 -17.68 12.32
C ASP A 314 10.51 -18.32 13.64
N GLY A 315 11.58 -17.80 14.22
CA GLY A 315 12.17 -18.31 15.46
C GLY A 315 13.21 -19.40 15.23
N ASP A 316 13.72 -19.54 14.00
CA ASP A 316 14.69 -20.56 13.62
C ASP A 316 16.08 -20.31 14.24
N LEU A 317 16.88 -21.39 14.33
CA LEU A 317 18.24 -21.30 14.87
C LEU A 317 19.20 -20.78 13.79
N LEU A 318 19.67 -19.56 13.94
CA LEU A 318 20.55 -18.91 12.97
C LEU A 318 22.02 -19.29 13.19
N ALA A 319 22.62 -19.93 12.19
CA ALA A 319 24.06 -20.06 12.05
C ALA A 319 24.63 -18.83 11.33
N TYR A 320 25.65 -18.19 11.90
CA TYR A 320 26.31 -17.03 11.31
C TYR A 320 27.81 -17.24 11.15
N GLU A 321 28.39 -16.59 10.14
CA GLU A 321 29.82 -16.65 9.83
C GLU A 321 30.32 -15.30 9.30
N TRP A 322 31.34 -14.75 9.94
CA TRP A 322 32.10 -13.60 9.45
C TRP A 322 33.28 -14.09 8.62
N ARG A 323 33.38 -13.64 7.37
CA ARG A 323 34.42 -14.03 6.42
C ARG A 323 35.16 -12.81 5.86
N LYS A 324 36.49 -12.90 5.68
CA LYS A 324 37.26 -12.06 4.75
C LYS A 324 37.76 -12.94 3.62
N GLY A 325 37.08 -12.89 2.48
CA GLY A 325 37.32 -13.82 1.38
C GLY A 325 37.09 -15.27 1.84
N ALA A 326 38.15 -16.08 1.86
CA ALA A 326 38.13 -17.46 2.34
C ALA A 326 38.53 -17.65 3.82
N ILE A 327 38.85 -16.56 4.54
CA ILE A 327 39.26 -16.61 5.96
C ILE A 327 38.03 -16.41 6.83
N VAL A 328 37.72 -17.38 7.68
CA VAL A 328 36.71 -17.25 8.74
C VAL A 328 37.31 -16.43 9.89
N LEU A 329 36.61 -15.37 10.31
CA LEU A 329 37.02 -14.46 11.37
C LEU A 329 36.34 -14.79 12.71
N GLU A 330 35.05 -15.11 12.66
CA GLU A 330 34.20 -15.42 13.81
C GLU A 330 32.98 -16.21 13.31
N SER A 331 32.44 -17.14 14.10
CA SER A 331 31.27 -17.93 13.69
C SER A 331 30.57 -18.59 14.87
N GLY A 332 29.25 -18.77 14.76
CA GLY A 332 28.48 -19.38 15.81
C GLY A 332 27.02 -19.62 15.43
N THR A 333 26.21 -19.92 16.45
CA THR A 333 24.75 -20.03 16.31
C THR A 333 24.07 -19.19 17.36
N VAL A 334 22.94 -18.57 17.01
CA VAL A 334 22.09 -17.78 17.90
C VAL A 334 20.62 -18.14 17.65
N ALA A 335 19.81 -18.19 18.71
CA ALA A 335 18.36 -18.33 18.55
C ALA A 335 17.78 -16.97 18.14
N SER A 336 16.98 -16.91 17.07
CA SER A 336 16.21 -15.73 16.72
C SER A 336 15.00 -15.56 17.66
N GLN A 337 14.24 -14.49 17.45
CA GLN A 337 12.98 -14.24 18.16
C GLN A 337 11.85 -14.21 17.14
N ALA A 338 10.89 -15.13 17.27
CA ALA A 338 9.69 -15.16 16.43
C ALA A 338 8.99 -13.79 16.45
N GLY A 339 8.61 -13.30 15.26
CA GLY A 339 8.20 -11.91 15.03
C GLY A 339 9.31 -11.02 14.44
N GLY A 340 10.55 -11.49 14.36
CA GLY A 340 11.64 -10.80 13.65
C GLY A 340 12.41 -9.77 14.46
N ASP A 341 12.38 -9.85 15.80
CA ASP A 341 13.18 -8.95 16.64
C ASP A 341 14.69 -9.29 16.55
N PRO A 342 15.57 -8.29 16.33
CA PRO A 342 17.00 -8.51 16.11
C PRO A 342 17.75 -8.98 17.36
N VAL A 343 18.76 -9.83 17.14
CA VAL A 343 19.64 -10.39 18.17
C VAL A 343 21.10 -10.14 17.79
N SER A 344 21.88 -9.55 18.70
CA SER A 344 23.31 -9.30 18.49
C SER A 344 24.12 -10.60 18.46
N ILE A 345 25.08 -10.69 17.53
CA ILE A 345 26.01 -11.82 17.41
C ILE A 345 27.43 -11.46 17.87
N ALA A 346 28.33 -12.44 17.92
CA ALA A 346 29.73 -12.18 18.25
C ALA A 346 30.40 -11.32 17.17
N SER A 347 31.19 -10.34 17.63
CA SER A 347 31.96 -9.43 16.78
C SER A 347 33.31 -10.03 16.40
N PRO A 348 33.72 -9.99 15.12
CA PRO A 348 35.11 -10.20 14.77
C PRO A 348 35.94 -9.05 15.34
N THR A 349 37.09 -9.38 15.92
CA THR A 349 38.03 -8.40 16.50
C THR A 349 39.40 -8.48 15.84
N GLY A 350 40.16 -7.40 15.86
CA GLY A 350 41.52 -7.38 15.32
C GLY A 350 42.26 -6.08 15.60
N THR A 351 43.36 -5.88 14.88
CA THR A 351 44.21 -4.68 14.96
C THR A 351 44.56 -4.20 13.56
N GLY A 352 44.38 -2.90 13.30
CA GLY A 352 44.72 -2.29 12.00
C GLY A 352 46.20 -2.51 11.64
N GLY A 353 46.47 -2.87 10.39
CA GLY A 353 47.81 -3.16 9.88
C GLY A 353 48.30 -4.59 10.18
N THR A 354 47.55 -5.37 10.97
CA THR A 354 47.88 -6.77 11.29
C THR A 354 46.89 -7.71 10.62
N ALA A 355 47.38 -8.77 9.97
CA ALA A 355 46.51 -9.78 9.36
C ALA A 355 45.48 -10.33 10.36
N PRO A 356 44.19 -10.42 10.00
CA PRO A 356 43.62 -10.31 8.65
C PRO A 356 43.12 -8.90 8.27
N PHE A 357 43.56 -7.83 8.93
CA PHE A 357 43.21 -6.44 8.64
C PHE A 357 44.46 -5.65 8.21
N GLU A 358 45.02 -6.00 7.04
CA GLU A 358 46.19 -5.30 6.49
C GLU A 358 45.85 -3.85 6.07
N LEU A 359 46.89 -3.03 5.82
CA LEU A 359 46.75 -1.66 5.32
C LEU A 359 45.91 -1.62 4.02
N GLY A 360 44.99 -0.65 3.93
CA GLY A 360 44.07 -0.49 2.80
C GLY A 360 42.64 -0.96 3.09
N LEU A 361 41.88 -1.23 2.02
CA LEU A 361 40.47 -1.60 2.10
C LEU A 361 40.31 -3.11 2.36
N ASN A 362 39.74 -3.45 3.51
CA ASN A 362 39.38 -4.80 3.89
C ASN A 362 37.87 -4.98 3.73
N VAL A 363 37.45 -5.94 2.89
CA VAL A 363 36.04 -6.27 2.67
C VAL A 363 35.70 -7.55 3.43
N LEU A 364 34.74 -7.44 4.33
CA LEU A 364 34.20 -8.54 5.13
C LEU A 364 32.78 -8.87 4.64
N VAL A 365 32.37 -10.11 4.87
CA VAL A 365 31.01 -10.59 4.64
C VAL A 365 30.53 -11.23 5.94
N ILE A 366 29.38 -10.80 6.44
CA ILE A 366 28.57 -11.60 7.37
C ILE A 366 27.63 -12.45 6.53
N ALA A 367 27.63 -13.76 6.75
CA ALA A 367 26.70 -14.72 6.17
C ALA A 367 25.84 -15.33 7.27
N VAL A 368 24.54 -15.50 7.03
CA VAL A 368 23.56 -16.03 7.98
C VAL A 368 22.68 -17.07 7.29
N ASN A 369 22.49 -18.22 7.91
CA ASN A 369 21.60 -19.29 7.46
C ASN A 369 20.77 -19.82 8.63
N ASP A 370 19.50 -20.07 8.38
CA ASP A 370 18.47 -20.59 9.30
C ASP A 370 18.37 -22.14 9.30
N GLY A 371 19.00 -22.79 8.31
CA GLY A 371 18.85 -24.22 8.04
C GLY A 371 17.54 -24.58 7.31
N VAL A 372 16.71 -23.60 6.94
CA VAL A 372 15.35 -23.77 6.42
C VAL A 372 15.22 -23.17 5.01
N ASN A 373 15.51 -21.88 4.83
CA ASN A 373 15.57 -21.26 3.52
C ASN A 373 16.83 -21.73 2.74
N SER A 374 16.70 -21.73 1.41
CA SER A 374 17.76 -22.22 0.53
C SER A 374 18.90 -21.21 0.40
N GLY A 375 19.98 -21.41 1.17
CA GLY A 375 21.22 -20.64 1.09
C GLY A 375 21.42 -19.68 2.25
N GLU A 376 22.54 -18.94 2.22
CA GLU A 376 22.86 -17.91 3.21
C GLU A 376 22.46 -16.51 2.71
N VAL A 377 21.88 -15.70 3.59
CA VAL A 377 21.74 -14.25 3.38
C VAL A 377 23.06 -13.60 3.79
N SER A 378 23.52 -12.62 3.00
CA SER A 378 24.84 -12.00 3.20
C SER A 378 24.79 -10.47 3.14
N GLU A 379 25.57 -9.85 4.01
CA GLU A 379 25.81 -8.40 4.03
C GLU A 379 27.31 -8.12 4.04
N THR A 380 27.72 -7.05 3.37
CA THR A 380 29.13 -6.66 3.23
C THR A 380 29.50 -5.52 4.16
N VAL A 381 30.59 -5.68 4.90
CA VAL A 381 31.17 -4.64 5.77
C VAL A 381 32.54 -4.21 5.24
N THR A 382 32.89 -2.95 5.40
CA THR A 382 34.20 -2.43 4.94
C THR A 382 35.02 -1.80 6.07
N VAL A 383 36.27 -2.22 6.19
CA VAL A 383 37.26 -1.66 7.13
C VAL A 383 38.40 -1.04 6.33
N GLN A 384 38.45 0.28 6.29
CA GLN A 384 39.58 1.02 5.73
C GLN A 384 40.65 1.17 6.81
N VAL A 385 41.75 0.44 6.68
CA VAL A 385 42.96 0.69 7.47
C VAL A 385 43.78 1.74 6.73
N SER A 386 44.12 2.82 7.41
CA SER A 386 44.95 3.90 6.88
C SER A 386 46.16 4.12 7.76
N ASP A 387 47.24 4.60 7.16
CA ASP A 387 48.36 5.15 7.90
C ASP A 387 48.13 6.65 8.15
N THR A 388 48.44 7.09 9.37
CA THR A 388 48.22 8.46 9.87
C THR A 388 49.31 8.90 10.85
N GLU A 389 50.32 8.07 11.12
CA GLU A 389 51.45 8.45 11.98
C GLU A 389 52.64 8.81 11.11
N ALA A 390 53.48 9.74 11.56
CA ALA A 390 54.69 10.10 10.82
C ALA A 390 55.87 9.23 11.24
N PRO A 391 56.84 8.98 10.33
CA PRO A 391 58.05 8.23 10.67
C PRO A 391 58.75 8.82 11.89
N THR A 392 59.21 7.95 12.78
CA THR A 392 60.13 8.33 13.85
C THR A 392 61.50 8.66 13.26
N LEU A 393 62.27 9.54 13.92
CA LEU A 393 63.60 9.97 13.48
C LEU A 393 64.57 10.06 14.67
N ALA A 394 65.74 9.43 14.56
CA ALA A 394 66.80 9.50 15.58
C ALA A 394 68.21 9.70 14.95
N PRO A 395 68.43 10.80 14.20
CA PRO A 395 69.63 10.96 13.38
C PRO A 395 70.92 11.05 14.20
N THR A 396 71.95 10.31 13.76
CA THR A 396 73.26 10.22 14.42
C THR A 396 74.38 10.53 13.43
N ALA A 397 75.15 11.60 13.69
CA ALA A 397 76.31 11.97 12.88
C ALA A 397 77.59 11.24 13.30
N SER A 398 78.43 10.93 12.31
CA SER A 398 79.78 10.36 12.51
C SER A 398 80.74 11.34 13.21
N GLU A 399 80.56 12.65 13.01
CA GLU A 399 81.37 13.70 13.61
C GLU A 399 80.50 14.96 13.86
N ILE A 400 80.32 15.33 15.14
CA ILE A 400 79.59 16.55 15.55
C ILE A 400 80.50 17.77 15.75
N MET A 401 81.82 17.60 15.62
CA MET A 401 82.80 18.68 15.80
C MET A 401 83.94 18.60 14.80
N LEU A 402 83.98 19.55 13.87
CA LEU A 402 85.03 19.65 12.84
C LEU A 402 86.24 20.40 13.40
N TRP A 403 87.39 19.73 13.50
CA TRP A 403 88.65 20.33 13.95
C TRP A 403 89.88 19.64 13.32
N PRO A 404 90.97 20.36 13.00
CA PRO A 404 91.14 21.81 13.11
C PRO A 404 90.36 22.59 12.03
N PRO A 405 90.04 23.88 12.30
CA PRO A 405 89.53 24.79 11.28
C PRO A 405 90.65 25.10 10.29
N ASN A 406 90.62 24.43 9.14
CA ASN A 406 91.68 24.42 8.13
C ASN A 406 91.16 24.77 6.72
N ASN A 407 89.92 25.26 6.62
CA ASN A 407 89.25 25.61 5.37
C ASN A 407 89.23 24.47 4.33
N THR A 408 88.97 23.24 4.80
CA THR A 408 88.75 22.07 3.93
C THR A 408 87.38 21.47 4.18
N LEU A 409 86.70 21.04 3.10
CA LEU A 409 85.51 20.19 3.18
C LEU A 409 85.86 18.85 3.84
N ARG A 410 85.24 18.55 4.98
CA ARG A 410 85.35 17.27 5.70
C ARG A 410 84.09 16.44 5.47
N PRO A 411 84.21 15.14 5.13
CA PRO A 411 83.06 14.26 5.04
C PRO A 411 82.45 14.04 6.43
N VAL A 412 81.13 14.10 6.49
CA VAL A 412 80.32 13.68 7.63
C VAL A 412 79.21 12.77 7.10
N THR A 413 79.07 11.61 7.72
CA THR A 413 77.95 10.70 7.45
C THR A 413 76.93 10.87 8.58
N ILE A 414 75.65 11.03 8.23
CA ILE A 414 74.55 10.98 9.21
C ILE A 414 73.71 9.75 8.90
N GLN A 415 73.54 8.89 9.90
CA GLN A 415 72.57 7.81 9.85
C GLN A 415 71.23 8.37 10.37
N ALA A 416 70.19 8.40 9.55
CA ALA A 416 68.90 9.01 9.92
C ALA A 416 68.17 8.25 11.04
N ASN A 417 68.31 6.92 11.08
CA ASN A 417 67.54 6.00 11.95
C ASN A 417 66.04 6.35 11.90
N ALA A 418 65.47 6.26 10.71
CA ALA A 418 64.05 6.47 10.49
C ALA A 418 63.31 5.12 10.53
N GLU A 419 62.23 5.04 11.30
CA GLU A 419 61.37 3.85 11.40
C GLU A 419 59.90 4.31 11.41
N ASP A 420 59.05 3.60 10.68
CA ASP A 420 57.64 3.93 10.51
C ASP A 420 56.73 2.74 10.85
N ASN A 421 55.51 3.00 11.33
CA ASN A 421 54.60 1.95 11.81
C ASN A 421 54.00 1.09 10.67
N SER A 422 53.95 1.61 9.44
CA SER A 422 53.48 0.90 8.25
C SER A 422 54.47 -0.15 7.76
N GLY A 423 55.74 -0.02 8.13
CA GLY A 423 56.86 -0.78 7.55
C GLY A 423 57.13 -0.44 6.07
N GLY A 424 56.50 0.63 5.54
CA GLY A 424 56.71 1.13 4.19
C GLY A 424 58.06 1.84 4.00
N PRO A 425 58.44 2.14 2.74
CA PRO A 425 59.63 2.92 2.44
C PRO A 425 59.49 4.37 2.90
N ILE A 426 60.56 4.91 3.49
CA ILE A 426 60.64 6.30 3.96
C ILE A 426 61.48 7.11 2.98
N THR A 427 60.99 8.29 2.59
CA THR A 427 61.74 9.28 1.81
C THR A 427 62.40 10.31 2.73
N LEU A 428 63.69 10.56 2.54
CA LEU A 428 64.44 11.56 3.30
C LEU A 428 64.71 12.82 2.44
N ASP A 429 64.42 13.99 2.99
CA ASP A 429 64.87 15.29 2.49
C ASP A 429 65.85 15.93 3.49
N VAL A 430 66.88 16.62 2.97
CA VAL A 430 68.00 17.12 3.80
C VAL A 430 68.32 18.57 3.45
N GLN A 431 68.11 19.46 4.42
CA GLN A 431 68.44 20.87 4.31
C GLN A 431 69.60 21.21 5.26
N VAL A 432 70.66 21.83 4.73
CA VAL A 432 71.79 22.33 5.53
C VAL A 432 71.74 23.86 5.56
N THR A 433 71.96 24.43 6.74
CA THR A 433 72.16 25.87 6.94
C THR A 433 73.37 26.12 7.85
N SER A 434 73.89 27.35 7.87
CA SER A 434 75.05 27.75 8.67
C SER A 434 74.84 29.14 9.28
N ASN A 435 75.25 29.35 10.52
CA ASN A 435 75.25 30.68 11.16
C ASN A 435 76.34 31.63 10.61
N GLU A 436 77.32 31.09 9.89
CA GLU A 436 78.42 31.80 9.23
C GLU A 436 78.50 31.36 7.75
N ALA A 437 77.35 31.33 7.06
CA ALA A 437 77.22 30.82 5.69
C ALA A 437 77.96 31.66 4.64
N ASP A 438 78.72 31.00 3.78
CA ASP A 438 79.39 31.53 2.60
C ASP A 438 79.24 30.55 1.40
N GLU A 439 79.69 30.93 0.21
CA GLU A 439 79.67 30.06 -0.98
C GLU A 439 80.52 28.78 -0.76
N ASP A 440 80.04 27.66 -1.32
CA ASP A 440 80.67 26.33 -1.24
C ASP A 440 80.96 25.83 0.20
N ASP A 441 80.17 26.25 1.21
CA ASP A 441 80.35 25.82 2.60
C ASP A 441 79.96 24.36 2.90
N TRP A 442 79.11 23.75 2.06
CA TRP A 442 78.71 22.36 2.17
C TRP A 442 78.40 21.74 0.80
N VAL A 443 78.44 20.41 0.74
CA VAL A 443 77.98 19.59 -0.39
C VAL A 443 77.22 18.40 0.18
N ILE A 444 76.01 18.12 -0.31
CA ILE A 444 75.34 16.84 -0.04
C ILE A 444 75.75 15.90 -1.17
N ASP A 445 76.48 14.83 -0.85
CA ASP A 445 76.98 13.86 -1.85
C ASP A 445 75.89 12.85 -2.22
N SER A 446 75.17 12.34 -1.22
CA SER A 446 74.06 11.40 -1.41
C SER A 446 73.12 11.34 -0.21
N VAL A 447 71.86 10.99 -0.49
CA VAL A 447 70.85 10.61 0.50
C VAL A 447 70.32 9.25 0.07
N ASP A 448 70.56 8.21 0.87
CA ASP A 448 70.07 6.85 0.61
C ASP A 448 68.86 6.55 1.50
N ASN A 449 67.67 6.61 0.90
CA ASN A 449 66.40 6.31 1.56
C ASN A 449 66.29 4.85 2.04
N ALA A 450 67.01 3.90 1.43
CA ALA A 450 66.89 2.48 1.76
C ALA A 450 67.75 2.07 2.96
N THR A 451 68.90 2.73 3.16
CA THR A 451 69.78 2.50 4.33
C THR A 451 69.61 3.57 5.40
N GLY A 452 69.03 4.72 5.08
CA GLY A 452 69.00 5.90 5.94
C GLY A 452 70.33 6.65 6.01
N GLU A 453 71.30 6.33 5.15
CA GLU A 453 72.62 6.96 5.15
C GLU A 453 72.63 8.26 4.33
N ILE A 454 73.02 9.36 4.98
CA ILE A 454 73.20 10.68 4.38
C ILE A 454 74.69 10.99 4.37
N GLN A 455 75.30 11.10 3.18
CA GLN A 455 76.69 11.51 3.02
C GLN A 455 76.75 12.97 2.61
N LEU A 456 77.46 13.79 3.39
CA LEU A 456 77.70 15.19 3.08
C LEU A 456 79.13 15.60 3.40
N LYS A 457 79.56 16.75 2.88
CA LYS A 457 80.81 17.41 3.25
C LYS A 457 80.53 18.79 3.80
N LEU A 458 81.18 19.13 4.92
CA LEU A 458 81.06 20.42 5.59
C LEU A 458 82.42 21.11 5.67
N ARG A 459 82.48 22.41 5.37
CA ARG A 459 83.73 23.18 5.41
C ARG A 459 84.16 23.41 6.85
N ALA A 460 85.30 22.84 7.22
CA ALA A 460 85.96 23.11 8.50
C ALA A 460 86.63 24.50 8.47
N ASP A 461 85.83 25.56 8.35
CA ASP A 461 86.24 26.94 8.50
C ASP A 461 85.31 27.69 9.47
N ARG A 462 85.77 28.83 9.97
CA ARG A 462 85.01 29.69 10.88
C ARG A 462 85.62 31.10 10.91
N SER A 463 84.81 32.08 11.26
CA SER A 463 85.28 33.43 11.56
C SER A 463 86.31 33.42 12.69
N GLY A 464 87.38 34.20 12.52
CA GLY A 464 88.40 34.42 13.55
C GLY A 464 87.90 35.25 14.73
N SER A 465 86.75 35.93 14.59
CA SER A 465 86.16 36.84 15.59
C SER A 465 84.76 36.44 16.06
N GLY A 466 84.24 35.28 15.62
CA GLY A 466 82.94 34.74 16.03
C GLY A 466 83.06 33.65 17.11
N ASP A 467 81.91 33.22 17.64
CA ASP A 467 81.83 32.11 18.61
C ASP A 467 82.09 30.73 17.98
N GLY A 468 82.08 30.65 16.65
CA GLY A 468 82.32 29.45 15.85
C GLY A 468 81.16 29.15 14.91
N ARG A 469 81.48 28.49 13.80
CA ARG A 469 80.47 28.04 12.82
C ARG A 469 79.69 26.85 13.38
N ILE A 470 78.37 26.90 13.24
CA ILE A 470 77.43 25.82 13.51
C ILE A 470 76.69 25.55 12.21
N TYR A 471 76.80 24.32 11.72
CA TYR A 471 75.94 23.77 10.69
C TYR A 471 74.71 23.17 11.36
N THR A 472 73.53 23.59 10.89
CA THR A 472 72.24 23.03 11.28
C THR A 472 71.74 22.19 10.11
N VAL A 473 71.78 20.88 10.27
CA VAL A 473 71.28 19.92 9.29
C VAL A 473 69.89 19.48 9.72
N THR A 474 68.87 19.93 8.99
CA THR A 474 67.49 19.48 9.15
C THR A 474 67.26 18.28 8.24
N ILE A 475 66.77 17.18 8.80
CA ILE A 475 66.42 15.96 8.07
C ILE A 475 64.91 15.80 8.23
N THR A 476 64.19 15.74 7.12
CA THR A 476 62.75 15.46 7.06
C THR A 476 62.55 14.05 6.56
N ALA A 477 61.74 13.25 7.26
CA ALA A 477 61.31 11.92 6.83
C ALA A 477 59.82 11.96 6.46
N THR A 478 59.47 11.30 5.36
CA THR A 478 58.09 11.19 4.87
C THR A 478 57.79 9.76 4.44
N ASP A 479 56.68 9.19 4.88
CA ASP A 479 56.19 7.85 4.50
C ASP A 479 55.46 7.86 3.13
N GLU A 480 54.86 6.72 2.75
CA GLU A 480 54.03 6.61 1.53
C GLU A 480 52.64 7.26 1.66
N ALA A 481 52.14 7.46 2.88
CA ALA A 481 50.88 8.14 3.17
C ALA A 481 51.01 9.69 3.14
N ASN A 482 52.24 10.21 3.09
CA ASN A 482 52.64 11.61 3.19
C ASN A 482 52.53 12.21 4.60
N ASN A 483 52.59 11.40 5.67
CA ASN A 483 52.87 11.95 6.99
C ASN A 483 54.38 12.22 7.09
N SER A 484 54.76 13.30 7.78
CA SER A 484 56.15 13.75 7.84
C SER A 484 56.59 14.15 9.24
N SER A 485 57.84 13.84 9.57
CA SER A 485 58.53 14.33 10.76
C SER A 485 59.87 14.97 10.37
N ALA A 486 60.44 15.77 11.27
CA ALA A 486 61.75 16.38 11.05
C ALA A 486 62.59 16.39 12.33
N ALA A 487 63.89 16.17 12.16
CA ALA A 487 64.89 16.18 13.22
C ALA A 487 66.11 17.04 12.82
N ILE A 488 66.81 17.60 13.80
CA ILE A 488 67.95 18.50 13.59
C ILE A 488 69.22 17.88 14.17
N VAL A 489 70.30 17.95 13.40
CA VAL A 489 71.66 17.64 13.83
C VAL A 489 72.52 18.91 13.74
N GLU A 490 73.11 19.32 14.86
CA GLU A 490 74.11 20.41 14.90
C GLU A 490 75.53 19.85 14.76
N ILE A 491 76.32 20.40 13.84
CA ILE A 491 77.73 20.08 13.66
C ILE A 491 78.57 21.37 13.76
N ARG A 492 79.54 21.41 14.68
CA ARG A 492 80.22 22.64 15.10
C ARG A 492 81.68 22.70 14.65
N VAL A 493 82.16 23.85 14.19
CA VAL A 493 83.58 24.10 13.87
C VAL A 493 84.24 24.82 15.05
N SER A 494 84.97 24.08 15.88
CA SER A 494 85.50 24.62 17.15
C SER A 494 86.85 25.33 17.00
N HIS A 495 87.10 26.33 17.85
CA HIS A 495 88.45 26.91 18.01
C HIS A 495 89.38 25.98 18.81
N ASN A 496 88.86 25.24 19.80
CA ASN A 496 89.65 24.53 20.80
C ASN A 496 89.17 23.09 21.00
N LYS A 497 90.08 22.12 20.84
CA LYS A 497 89.88 20.65 20.97
C LYS A 497 89.49 20.16 22.38
N ARG A 498 88.97 21.03 23.27
CA ARG A 498 88.81 20.74 24.71
C ARG A 498 87.48 21.17 25.33
N LYS A 499 86.51 21.57 24.50
CA LYS A 499 85.11 21.82 24.90
C LYS A 499 84.21 21.11 23.90
N ASN A 500 83.59 20.01 24.35
CA ASN A 500 82.34 19.50 23.79
C ASN A 500 81.19 20.31 24.40
#